data_AF-A0A7S0YS86-F1
#
_entry.id   AF-A0A7S0YS86-F1
#
_cell.length_a   1.000
_cell.length_b   1.000
_cell.length_c   1.000
_cell.angle_alpha   90.00
_cell.angle_beta   90.00
_cell.angle_gamma   90.00
#
_symmetry.space_group_name_H-M   'P 1'
#
loop_
_entity.id
_entity.type
_entity.pdbx_description
1 polymer ?
#
loop_
_entity_poly.entity_id
_entity_poly.type
_entity_poly.pdbx_seq_one_letter_code
_entity_poly.pdbx_strand_id
1 'polypeptide(L)'
;IRANRQTRNRPFSLSPGRSPHLAPIPRVSGPPRLSAPGTSSEMAHAARSFLLPVMLWWAVAASVAVAAVSAAGDATAEASPERAFFAVSDISGDGALGKREFYEAIMGDSFEGIASQHGISVEDLDFEAADTDADNTVSSAEWDALFAAPSASPAPAAAAPAADPPTRLTEGEFFRASDKDGDGFLDKKEFYESLMESSEAFEGLPAASEKSLLVHDLDFAAFDSNADGRITPSEWESALFHDAPQRPQYADGAPAAEGASVALPGRNMAIDGTVKNPDGAVFYTATDATYTEAAEYCHMRDAALCPAEALCPPQDSHGPRFGGVHTWLPKGLRGDRWAPVSSRAHLWVQLANCGLTRWPESKPHLGLVACCDAEGVPIGTPKKNETAAAEAG
;
A
#
# COMPACT_ATOMS: atom_id res chain seq x y z
N ILE A 1 4.36 -14.30 65.17
CA ILE A 1 4.93 -13.22 66.01
C ILE A 1 6.30 -12.85 65.45
N ARG A 2 6.40 -11.63 64.89
CA ARG A 2 7.58 -10.82 64.50
C ARG A 2 8.82 -11.52 63.93
N ALA A 3 9.00 -11.41 62.61
CA ALA A 3 10.31 -11.38 61.98
C ALA A 3 10.61 -9.93 61.53
N ASN A 4 11.73 -9.42 62.05
CA ASN A 4 12.20 -8.05 61.99
C ASN A 4 13.23 -7.94 60.86
N ARG A 5 12.97 -7.13 59.82
CA ARG A 5 13.97 -6.83 58.77
C ARG A 5 14.13 -5.31 58.67
N GLN A 6 15.15 -4.81 59.35
CA GLN A 6 15.66 -3.44 59.24
C GLN A 6 16.33 -3.25 57.87
N THR A 7 15.76 -2.41 57.03
CA THR A 7 16.44 -1.84 55.86
C THR A 7 17.13 -0.54 56.30
N ARG A 8 18.45 -0.48 56.08
CA ARG A 8 19.28 0.70 56.34
C ARG A 8 19.13 1.69 55.18
N ASN A 9 18.62 2.88 55.49
CA ASN A 9 18.74 4.08 54.68
C ASN A 9 20.20 4.58 54.68
N ARG A 10 20.79 4.80 53.51
CA ARG A 10 22.00 5.60 53.32
C ARG A 10 21.64 6.85 52.49
N PRO A 11 21.93 8.07 52.97
CA PRO A 11 21.78 9.28 52.15
C PRO A 11 22.95 9.43 51.17
N PHE A 12 22.64 9.63 49.90
CA PHE A 12 23.59 10.07 48.88
C PHE A 12 23.93 11.55 49.12
N SER A 13 25.22 11.82 49.29
CA SER A 13 25.80 13.17 49.36
C SER A 13 26.23 13.59 47.95
N LEU A 14 25.63 14.66 47.42
CA LEU A 14 26.03 15.29 46.16
C LEU A 14 27.15 16.30 46.44
N SER A 15 28.31 16.10 45.81
CA SER A 15 29.37 17.11 45.70
C SER A 15 29.26 17.84 44.35
N PRO A 16 29.53 19.16 44.29
CA PRO A 16 29.47 19.92 43.04
C PRO A 16 30.80 19.82 42.27
N GLY A 17 30.75 19.24 41.07
CA GLY A 17 31.88 19.09 40.17
C GLY A 17 31.91 20.15 39.06
N ARG A 18 32.84 21.10 39.20
CA ARG A 18 33.58 21.90 38.20
C ARG A 18 33.07 21.98 36.75
N SER A 19 32.83 23.22 36.33
CA SER A 19 32.79 23.69 34.93
C SER A 19 34.13 23.47 34.19
N PRO A 20 34.13 23.01 32.93
CA PRO A 20 35.31 23.05 32.08
C PRO A 20 35.43 24.40 31.34
N HIS A 21 36.65 24.92 31.35
CA HIS A 21 37.12 26.09 30.61
C HIS A 21 37.00 25.88 29.09
N LEU A 22 36.45 26.89 28.41
CA LEU A 22 36.47 27.05 26.96
C LEU A 22 37.90 27.34 26.47
N ALA A 23 38.39 26.55 25.52
CA ALA A 23 39.58 26.84 24.73
C ALA A 23 39.22 27.64 23.47
N PRO A 24 40.10 28.53 22.97
CA PRO A 24 39.81 29.37 21.81
C PRO A 24 39.93 28.62 20.47
N ILE A 25 38.96 28.88 19.59
CA ILE A 25 38.86 28.35 18.22
C ILE A 25 39.87 29.06 17.31
N PRO A 26 40.65 28.34 16.45
CA PRO A 26 41.53 28.97 15.48
C PRO A 26 40.77 29.59 14.30
N ARG A 27 41.23 30.77 13.87
CA ARG A 27 40.72 31.52 12.71
C ARG A 27 40.92 30.73 11.41
N VAL A 28 39.81 30.50 10.70
CA VAL A 28 39.81 29.96 9.33
C VAL A 28 40.11 31.07 8.34
N SER A 29 41.14 30.85 7.53
CA SER A 29 41.56 31.69 6.40
C SER A 29 40.50 31.71 5.30
N GLY A 30 40.27 32.89 4.72
CA GLY A 30 39.20 33.14 3.74
C GLY A 30 39.37 32.46 2.38
N PRO A 31 38.31 32.49 1.55
CA PRO A 31 38.29 31.82 0.24
C PRO A 31 39.12 32.60 -0.81
N PRO A 32 39.73 31.90 -1.78
CA PRO A 32 40.44 32.55 -2.88
C PRO A 32 39.46 33.21 -3.86
N ARG A 33 39.89 34.37 -4.39
CA ARG A 33 39.20 35.14 -5.41
C ARG A 33 39.07 34.35 -6.71
N LEU A 34 37.86 34.27 -7.23
CA LEU A 34 37.56 33.82 -8.59
C LEU A 34 38.03 34.86 -9.61
N SER A 35 38.98 34.45 -10.46
CA SER A 35 39.37 35.18 -11.66
C SER A 35 38.42 34.85 -12.81
N ALA A 36 38.09 35.86 -13.61
CA ALA A 36 37.20 35.80 -14.76
C ALA A 36 37.67 34.82 -15.85
N PRO A 37 36.76 34.18 -16.62
CA PRO A 37 37.13 33.39 -17.77
C PRO A 37 37.47 34.28 -18.97
N GLY A 38 38.67 34.04 -19.50
CA GLY A 38 39.16 34.54 -20.77
C GLY A 38 38.50 33.87 -21.97
N THR A 39 38.74 34.53 -23.10
CA THR A 39 38.13 34.36 -24.41
C THR A 39 38.32 33.00 -25.07
N SER A 40 37.27 32.58 -25.78
CA SER A 40 37.20 31.46 -26.70
C SER A 40 38.04 31.69 -27.97
N SER A 41 39.07 30.87 -28.17
CA SER A 41 39.65 30.54 -29.48
C SER A 41 40.91 29.70 -29.24
N GLU A 42 40.83 28.39 -29.50
CA GLU A 42 41.94 27.44 -29.80
C GLU A 42 41.70 26.08 -29.13
N MET A 43 40.81 25.26 -29.69
CA MET A 43 40.93 23.79 -29.62
C MET A 43 40.26 23.17 -30.84
N ALA A 44 40.94 23.28 -31.98
CA ALA A 44 40.69 22.46 -33.16
C ALA A 44 42.03 21.93 -33.64
N HIS A 45 42.49 20.77 -33.14
CA HIS A 45 43.42 19.83 -33.82
C HIS A 45 43.95 18.66 -32.95
N ALA A 46 43.14 18.04 -32.08
CA ALA A 46 43.61 16.87 -31.31
C ALA A 46 42.57 15.75 -31.08
N ALA A 47 41.61 15.57 -31.98
CA ALA A 47 40.57 14.53 -31.84
C ALA A 47 40.37 13.71 -33.12
N ARG A 48 41.45 13.17 -33.72
CA ARG A 48 41.34 12.32 -34.92
C ARG A 48 42.15 11.00 -34.92
N SER A 49 42.71 10.56 -33.79
CA SER A 49 43.59 9.35 -33.80
C SER A 49 43.27 8.23 -32.81
N PHE A 50 42.06 8.16 -32.23
CA PHE A 50 41.72 7.08 -31.28
C PHE A 50 40.47 6.23 -31.60
N LEU A 51 39.88 6.34 -32.79
CA LEU A 51 38.63 5.62 -33.13
C LEU A 51 38.78 4.34 -33.97
N LEU A 52 39.99 3.90 -34.29
CA LEU A 52 40.21 2.72 -35.16
C LEU A 52 40.44 1.36 -34.47
N PRO A 53 40.83 1.22 -33.19
CA PRO A 53 41.00 -0.11 -32.59
C PRO A 53 39.76 -0.65 -31.84
N VAL A 54 38.73 0.16 -31.55
CA VAL A 54 37.54 -0.30 -30.78
C VAL A 54 36.49 -1.00 -31.67
N MET A 55 36.40 -0.65 -32.95
CA MET A 55 35.44 -1.24 -33.89
C MET A 55 35.77 -2.70 -34.29
N LEU A 56 37.03 -3.14 -34.14
CA LEU A 56 37.44 -4.49 -34.55
C LEU A 56 37.15 -5.56 -33.48
N TRP A 57 36.99 -5.17 -32.21
CA TRP A 57 36.62 -6.09 -31.12
C TRP A 57 35.12 -6.42 -31.10
N TRP A 58 34.26 -5.50 -31.55
CA TRP A 58 32.81 -5.77 -31.67
C TRP A 58 32.48 -6.76 -32.80
N ALA A 59 33.25 -6.76 -33.88
CA ALA A 59 32.99 -7.65 -35.02
C ALA A 59 33.29 -9.13 -34.72
N VAL A 60 34.22 -9.44 -33.81
CA VAL A 60 34.58 -10.83 -33.46
C VAL A 60 33.63 -11.41 -32.40
N ALA A 61 33.11 -10.59 -31.49
CA ALA A 61 32.09 -11.03 -30.52
C ALA A 61 30.73 -11.33 -31.19
N ALA A 62 30.40 -10.63 -32.28
CA ALA A 62 29.17 -10.86 -33.03
C ALA A 62 29.16 -12.20 -33.81
N SER A 63 30.31 -12.80 -34.11
CA SER A 63 30.37 -14.06 -34.86
C SER A 63 30.24 -15.33 -33.99
N VAL A 64 30.42 -15.24 -32.67
CA VAL A 64 30.29 -16.41 -31.77
C VAL A 64 28.86 -16.57 -31.24
N ALA A 65 28.04 -15.52 -31.26
CA ALA A 65 26.63 -15.60 -30.84
C ALA A 65 25.70 -16.24 -31.88
N VAL A 66 26.09 -16.28 -33.16
CA VAL A 66 25.24 -16.78 -34.26
C VAL A 66 25.23 -18.31 -34.36
N ALA A 67 26.16 -19.02 -33.71
CA ALA A 67 26.21 -20.49 -33.75
C ALA A 67 25.44 -21.17 -32.60
N ALA A 68 25.01 -20.44 -31.55
CA ALA A 68 24.22 -20.99 -30.45
C ALA A 68 22.70 -20.85 -30.66
N VAL A 69 22.27 -19.99 -31.59
CA VAL A 69 20.87 -19.82 -32.04
C VAL A 69 20.66 -20.60 -33.34
N SER A 70 20.92 -21.91 -33.31
CA SER A 70 20.50 -22.82 -34.40
C SER A 70 20.03 -24.18 -33.89
N ALA A 71 19.82 -24.29 -32.57
CA ALA A 71 19.19 -25.46 -31.93
C ALA A 71 17.77 -25.17 -31.40
N ALA A 72 17.21 -23.98 -31.65
CA ALA A 72 15.79 -23.69 -31.50
C ALA A 72 15.17 -23.62 -32.89
N GLY A 73 15.04 -24.79 -33.51
CA GLY A 73 14.28 -24.94 -34.74
C GLY A 73 12.78 -24.84 -34.45
N ASP A 74 12.11 -24.04 -35.28
CA ASP A 74 10.71 -24.21 -35.69
C ASP A 74 9.61 -24.10 -34.61
N ALA A 75 9.08 -22.88 -34.41
CA ALA A 75 7.66 -22.61 -34.14
C ALA A 75 7.43 -21.09 -33.94
N THR A 76 7.50 -20.29 -34.99
CA THR A 76 6.76 -19.01 -35.01
C THR A 76 5.31 -19.31 -35.40
N ALA A 77 4.62 -20.12 -34.58
CA ALA A 77 3.18 -19.99 -34.50
C ALA A 77 2.96 -18.65 -33.79
N GLU A 78 2.24 -17.73 -34.43
CA GLU A 78 1.84 -16.50 -33.74
C GLU A 78 1.15 -16.93 -32.44
N ALA A 79 1.74 -16.55 -31.31
CA ALA A 79 1.15 -16.81 -30.01
C ALA A 79 -0.24 -16.20 -30.04
N SER A 80 -1.26 -17.04 -29.83
CA SER A 80 -2.63 -16.58 -29.82
C SER A 80 -2.80 -15.51 -28.71
N PRO A 81 -3.79 -14.60 -28.82
CA PRO A 81 -4.00 -13.56 -27.82
C PRO A 81 -4.09 -14.10 -26.39
N GLU A 82 -4.65 -15.30 -26.22
CA GLU A 82 -4.79 -16.00 -24.94
C GLU A 82 -3.43 -16.40 -24.35
N ARG A 83 -2.51 -16.89 -25.19
CA ARG A 83 -1.14 -17.25 -24.78
C ARG A 83 -0.29 -16.04 -24.44
N ALA A 84 -0.46 -14.94 -25.19
CA ALA A 84 0.20 -13.68 -24.86
C ALA A 84 -0.30 -13.13 -23.51
N PHE A 85 -1.61 -13.26 -23.25
CA PHE A 85 -2.21 -12.86 -21.98
C PHE A 85 -1.75 -13.73 -20.81
N PHE A 86 -1.71 -15.05 -20.98
CA PHE A 86 -1.16 -15.98 -19.98
C PHE A 86 0.27 -15.59 -19.57
N ALA A 87 1.15 -15.32 -20.54
CA ALA A 87 2.54 -14.96 -20.28
C ALA A 87 2.71 -13.61 -19.56
N VAL A 88 1.75 -12.69 -19.69
CA VAL A 88 1.73 -11.42 -18.93
C VAL A 88 1.18 -11.64 -17.52
N SER A 89 0.26 -12.59 -17.37
CA SER A 89 -0.42 -12.90 -16.12
C SER A 89 0.42 -13.80 -15.20
N ASP A 90 1.33 -14.61 -15.77
CA ASP A 90 2.35 -15.35 -15.03
C ASP A 90 3.44 -14.39 -14.53
N ILE A 91 3.12 -13.68 -13.44
CA ILE A 91 3.98 -12.67 -12.81
C ILE A 91 5.23 -13.33 -12.24
N SER A 92 5.10 -14.56 -11.74
CA SER A 92 6.20 -15.33 -11.18
C SER A 92 7.19 -15.84 -12.23
N GLY A 93 6.72 -16.07 -13.46
CA GLY A 93 7.48 -16.61 -14.58
C GLY A 93 7.79 -18.10 -14.44
N ASP A 94 6.99 -18.85 -13.69
CA ASP A 94 7.18 -20.28 -13.44
C ASP A 94 6.50 -21.18 -14.50
N GLY A 95 5.75 -20.57 -15.43
CA GLY A 95 5.04 -21.25 -16.51
C GLY A 95 3.63 -21.72 -16.15
N ALA A 96 3.14 -21.36 -14.96
CA ALA A 96 1.81 -21.66 -14.47
C ALA A 96 1.18 -20.43 -13.79
N LEU A 97 -0.15 -20.40 -13.66
CA LEU A 97 -0.84 -19.37 -12.89
C LEU A 97 -1.23 -19.93 -11.53
N GLY A 98 -0.63 -19.42 -10.46
CA GLY A 98 -1.14 -19.68 -9.11
C GLY A 98 -2.52 -19.03 -8.93
N LYS A 99 -3.27 -19.45 -7.90
CA LYS A 99 -4.64 -18.94 -7.63
C LYS A 99 -4.76 -17.40 -7.63
N ARG A 100 -3.77 -16.69 -7.08
CA ARG A 100 -3.72 -15.21 -7.13
C ARG A 100 -3.56 -14.68 -8.55
N GLU A 101 -2.59 -15.21 -9.30
CA GLU A 101 -2.31 -14.78 -10.67
C GLU A 101 -3.49 -15.07 -11.59
N PHE A 102 -4.14 -16.23 -11.45
CA PHE A 102 -5.35 -16.57 -12.19
C PHE A 102 -6.47 -15.55 -11.98
N TYR A 103 -6.79 -15.22 -10.72
CA TYR A 103 -7.85 -14.24 -10.44
C TYR A 103 -7.49 -12.81 -10.85
N GLU A 104 -6.24 -12.39 -10.65
CA GLU A 104 -5.75 -11.11 -11.16
C GLU A 104 -5.85 -11.04 -12.70
N ALA A 105 -5.58 -12.17 -13.37
CA ALA A 105 -5.71 -12.30 -14.82
C ALA A 105 -7.18 -12.15 -15.25
N ILE A 106 -8.08 -12.97 -14.71
CA ILE A 106 -9.48 -12.98 -15.19
C ILE A 106 -10.30 -11.76 -14.78
N MET A 107 -9.93 -11.08 -13.69
CA MET A 107 -10.60 -9.86 -13.23
C MET A 107 -10.05 -8.56 -13.84
N GLY A 108 -8.96 -8.63 -14.60
CA GLY A 108 -8.42 -7.45 -15.28
C GLY A 108 -9.25 -7.05 -16.51
N ASP A 109 -9.38 -5.74 -16.76
CA ASP A 109 -10.10 -5.17 -17.92
C ASP A 109 -9.70 -5.78 -19.28
N SER A 110 -8.48 -6.34 -19.36
CA SER A 110 -7.95 -6.92 -20.60
C SER A 110 -8.48 -8.33 -20.89
N PHE A 111 -8.98 -9.05 -19.88
CA PHE A 111 -9.44 -10.41 -20.02
C PHE A 111 -10.86 -10.52 -20.58
N GLU A 112 -11.76 -9.61 -20.20
CA GLU A 112 -13.16 -9.61 -20.65
C GLU A 112 -13.28 -9.63 -22.19
N GLY A 113 -12.39 -8.90 -22.87
CA GLY A 113 -12.32 -8.88 -24.33
C GLY A 113 -11.84 -10.19 -24.96
N ILE A 114 -11.02 -10.98 -24.25
CA ILE A 114 -10.56 -12.31 -24.68
C ILE A 114 -11.67 -13.34 -24.41
N ALA A 115 -12.21 -13.37 -23.20
CA ALA A 115 -13.29 -14.29 -22.81
C ALA A 115 -14.52 -14.15 -23.72
N SER A 116 -14.92 -12.91 -24.03
CA SER A 116 -16.04 -12.63 -24.93
C SER A 116 -15.84 -13.17 -26.35
N GLN A 117 -14.61 -13.23 -26.86
CA GLN A 117 -14.33 -13.78 -28.19
C GLN A 117 -14.58 -15.29 -28.26
N HIS A 118 -14.48 -15.98 -27.12
CA HIS A 118 -14.70 -17.41 -26.99
C HIS A 118 -16.08 -17.77 -26.43
N GLY A 119 -16.92 -16.77 -26.12
CA GLY A 119 -18.24 -16.99 -25.52
C GLY A 119 -18.16 -17.60 -24.12
N ILE A 120 -17.13 -17.21 -23.36
CA ILE A 120 -16.90 -17.60 -21.98
C ILE A 120 -17.33 -16.41 -21.10
N SER A 121 -18.21 -16.67 -20.13
CA SER A 121 -18.53 -15.70 -19.08
C SER A 121 -17.38 -15.68 -18.08
N VAL A 122 -16.92 -14.51 -17.65
CA VAL A 122 -15.88 -14.40 -16.62
C VAL A 122 -16.37 -15.01 -15.30
N GLU A 123 -17.69 -14.94 -15.07
CA GLU A 123 -18.39 -15.49 -13.90
C GLU A 123 -18.43 -17.02 -13.88
N ASP A 124 -18.32 -17.66 -15.04
CA ASP A 124 -18.31 -19.13 -15.16
C ASP A 124 -16.89 -19.71 -15.01
N LEU A 125 -15.87 -18.86 -14.90
CA LEU A 125 -14.49 -19.28 -14.71
C LEU A 125 -14.18 -19.56 -13.24
N ASP A 126 -13.94 -20.82 -12.96
CA ASP A 126 -13.58 -21.32 -11.64
C ASP A 126 -12.14 -21.86 -11.68
N PHE A 127 -11.34 -21.53 -10.67
CA PHE A 127 -9.93 -21.92 -10.63
C PHE A 127 -9.81 -23.45 -10.57
N GLU A 128 -10.62 -24.11 -9.75
CA GLU A 128 -10.64 -25.56 -9.58
C GLU A 128 -11.17 -26.28 -10.83
N ALA A 129 -12.02 -25.64 -11.63
CA ALA A 129 -12.42 -26.14 -12.94
C ALA A 129 -11.32 -26.00 -14.00
N ALA A 130 -10.49 -24.95 -13.89
CA ALA A 130 -9.35 -24.72 -14.77
C ALA A 130 -8.16 -25.66 -14.45
N ASP A 131 -7.86 -25.84 -13.16
CA ASP A 131 -6.83 -26.74 -12.62
C ASP A 131 -7.32 -28.20 -12.68
N THR A 132 -7.17 -28.82 -13.85
CA THR A 132 -7.75 -30.13 -14.17
C THR A 132 -6.97 -31.26 -13.49
N ASP A 133 -5.66 -31.07 -13.25
CA ASP A 133 -4.82 -32.07 -12.58
C ASP A 133 -4.69 -31.86 -11.05
N ALA A 134 -5.30 -30.80 -10.53
CA ALA A 134 -5.38 -30.45 -9.11
C ALA A 134 -4.00 -30.23 -8.47
N ASP A 135 -3.06 -29.63 -9.21
CA ASP A 135 -1.73 -29.29 -8.72
C ASP A 135 -1.65 -27.93 -8.02
N ASN A 136 -2.78 -27.22 -7.92
CA ASN A 136 -2.95 -25.85 -7.40
C ASN A 136 -2.32 -24.76 -8.28
N THR A 137 -2.10 -25.05 -9.56
CA THR A 137 -1.70 -24.08 -10.56
C THR A 137 -2.47 -24.33 -11.86
N VAL A 138 -2.65 -23.30 -12.69
CA VAL A 138 -3.22 -23.46 -14.03
C VAL A 138 -2.07 -23.39 -15.02
N SER A 139 -1.69 -24.53 -15.56
CA SER A 139 -0.64 -24.61 -16.58
C SER A 139 -1.10 -23.97 -17.90
N SER A 140 -0.15 -23.61 -18.77
CA SER A 140 -0.50 -23.10 -20.11
C SER A 140 -1.38 -24.05 -20.94
N ALA A 141 -1.29 -25.36 -20.70
CA ALA A 141 -2.10 -26.34 -21.40
C ALA A 141 -3.56 -26.36 -20.90
N GLU A 142 -3.76 -26.22 -19.59
CA GLU A 142 -5.09 -26.09 -18.98
C GLU A 142 -5.75 -24.76 -19.34
N TRP A 143 -4.97 -23.68 -19.36
CA TRP A 143 -5.42 -22.39 -19.85
C TRP A 143 -5.90 -22.47 -21.30
N ASP A 144 -5.13 -23.09 -22.20
CA ASP A 144 -5.55 -23.30 -23.58
C ASP A 144 -6.83 -24.15 -23.67
N ALA A 145 -7.01 -25.11 -22.75
CA ALA A 145 -8.18 -25.98 -22.71
C ALA A 145 -9.47 -25.21 -22.36
N LEU A 146 -9.40 -24.17 -21.52
CA LEU A 146 -10.54 -23.29 -21.22
C LEU A 146 -11.14 -22.67 -22.49
N PHE A 147 -10.28 -22.25 -23.43
CA PHE A 147 -10.71 -21.62 -24.69
C PHE A 147 -10.98 -22.61 -25.82
N ALA A 148 -10.43 -23.82 -25.74
CA ALA A 148 -10.66 -24.87 -26.73
C ALA A 148 -12.01 -25.58 -26.56
N ALA A 149 -12.60 -25.54 -25.36
CA ALA A 149 -13.89 -26.15 -25.10
C ALA A 149 -15.00 -25.38 -25.85
N PRO A 150 -15.80 -26.04 -26.72
CA PRO A 150 -16.96 -25.39 -27.31
C PRO A 150 -17.92 -25.04 -26.16
N SER A 151 -18.12 -23.73 -25.92
CA SER A 151 -19.02 -23.19 -24.91
C SER A 151 -20.36 -23.91 -24.94
N ALA A 152 -20.50 -24.92 -24.08
CA ALA A 152 -21.73 -25.68 -23.88
C ALA A 152 -22.54 -24.93 -22.82
N SER A 153 -22.87 -23.68 -23.12
CA SER A 153 -23.71 -22.86 -22.26
C SER A 153 -25.07 -23.56 -22.07
N PRO A 154 -25.47 -23.94 -20.84
CA PRO A 154 -26.78 -24.53 -20.60
C PRO A 154 -27.86 -23.47 -20.91
N ALA A 155 -28.87 -23.86 -21.69
CA ALA A 155 -29.95 -22.98 -22.11
C ALA A 155 -30.63 -22.29 -20.90
N PRO A 156 -30.94 -20.98 -20.99
CA PRO A 156 -31.43 -20.19 -19.86
C PRO A 156 -32.77 -20.71 -19.35
N ALA A 157 -32.82 -21.02 -18.06
CA ALA A 157 -34.06 -21.27 -17.33
C ALA A 157 -34.92 -20.00 -17.29
N ALA A 158 -36.23 -20.18 -17.47
CA ALA A 158 -37.21 -19.12 -17.67
C ALA A 158 -37.21 -18.05 -16.54
N ALA A 159 -37.30 -16.79 -16.97
CA ALA A 159 -37.29 -15.58 -16.16
C ALA A 159 -38.31 -15.60 -15.01
N ALA A 160 -37.82 -15.33 -13.80
CA ALA A 160 -38.61 -15.00 -12.63
C ALA A 160 -39.10 -13.54 -12.69
N PRO A 161 -40.25 -13.20 -12.07
CA PRO A 161 -40.83 -11.86 -12.15
C PRO A 161 -40.06 -10.82 -11.31
N ALA A 162 -40.06 -9.59 -11.81
CA ALA A 162 -39.37 -8.43 -11.25
C ALA A 162 -39.71 -8.17 -9.77
N ALA A 163 -38.67 -8.09 -8.93
CA ALA A 163 -38.75 -7.73 -7.52
C ALA A 163 -38.64 -6.21 -7.32
N ASP A 164 -39.22 -5.74 -6.21
CA ASP A 164 -39.17 -4.38 -5.69
C ASP A 164 -37.73 -3.83 -5.53
N PRO A 165 -37.53 -2.50 -5.50
CA PRO A 165 -36.20 -1.89 -5.36
C PRO A 165 -35.44 -2.45 -4.16
N PRO A 166 -34.11 -2.66 -4.28
CA PRO A 166 -33.34 -3.41 -3.30
C PRO A 166 -33.41 -2.72 -1.94
N THR A 167 -33.98 -3.44 -0.98
CA THR A 167 -33.90 -3.06 0.43
C THR A 167 -32.43 -3.18 0.82
N ARG A 168 -31.82 -2.12 1.35
CA ARG A 168 -30.46 -2.22 1.89
C ARG A 168 -30.45 -3.31 2.96
N LEU A 169 -29.74 -4.40 2.70
CA LEU A 169 -29.54 -5.46 3.67
C LEU A 169 -28.83 -4.86 4.89
N THR A 170 -29.32 -5.21 6.08
CA THR A 170 -28.57 -4.99 7.32
C THR A 170 -27.33 -5.88 7.31
N GLU A 171 -26.31 -5.52 8.09
CA GLU A 171 -25.05 -6.26 8.14
C GLU A 171 -25.20 -7.76 8.41
N GLY A 172 -26.00 -8.12 9.41
CA GLY A 172 -26.29 -9.53 9.70
C GLY A 172 -27.10 -10.20 8.59
N GLU A 173 -27.87 -9.46 7.79
CA GLU A 173 -28.55 -10.01 6.60
C GLU A 173 -27.58 -10.23 5.45
N PHE A 174 -26.57 -9.37 5.31
CA PHE A 174 -25.50 -9.57 4.33
C PHE A 174 -24.70 -10.83 4.68
N PHE A 175 -24.19 -10.95 5.91
CA PHE A 175 -23.45 -12.13 6.34
C PHE A 175 -24.25 -13.43 6.14
N ARG A 176 -25.53 -13.44 6.53
CA ARG A 176 -26.41 -14.59 6.31
C ARG A 176 -26.75 -14.87 4.85
N ALA A 177 -26.64 -13.87 3.97
CA ALA A 177 -26.82 -14.05 2.54
C ALA A 177 -25.52 -14.56 1.88
N SER A 178 -24.38 -14.17 2.45
CA SER A 178 -23.04 -14.64 2.07
C SER A 178 -22.77 -16.07 2.52
N ASP A 179 -23.24 -16.48 3.70
CA ASP A 179 -23.12 -17.82 4.29
C ASP A 179 -24.12 -18.75 3.61
N LYS A 180 -23.69 -19.39 2.51
CA LYS A 180 -24.55 -20.14 1.58
C LYS A 180 -24.92 -21.49 2.17
N ASP A 181 -24.01 -22.10 2.91
CA ASP A 181 -24.25 -23.40 3.53
C ASP A 181 -24.91 -23.31 4.91
N GLY A 182 -24.94 -22.12 5.51
CA GLY A 182 -25.59 -21.82 6.78
C GLY A 182 -24.83 -22.36 7.99
N ASP A 183 -23.51 -22.61 7.85
CA ASP A 183 -22.68 -23.13 8.93
C ASP A 183 -22.31 -22.07 9.99
N GLY A 184 -22.66 -20.80 9.72
CA GLY A 184 -22.42 -19.67 10.59
C GLY A 184 -21.06 -19.01 10.39
N PHE A 185 -20.34 -19.38 9.34
CA PHE A 185 -19.05 -18.83 8.95
C PHE A 185 -19.05 -18.47 7.47
N LEU A 186 -18.10 -17.65 7.03
CA LEU A 186 -17.80 -17.50 5.60
C LEU A 186 -16.49 -18.18 5.31
N ASP A 187 -16.52 -19.24 4.52
CA ASP A 187 -15.29 -19.76 3.95
C ASP A 187 -14.74 -18.84 2.86
N LYS A 188 -13.55 -19.16 2.36
CA LYS A 188 -12.88 -18.34 1.34
C LYS A 188 -13.73 -18.19 0.07
N LYS A 189 -14.45 -19.23 -0.31
CA LYS A 189 -15.30 -19.24 -1.51
C LYS A 189 -16.51 -18.34 -1.28
N GLU A 190 -17.24 -18.54 -0.19
CA GLU A 190 -18.43 -17.76 0.18
C GLU A 190 -18.11 -16.26 0.35
N PHE A 191 -16.96 -15.94 0.95
CA PHE A 191 -16.48 -14.56 1.07
C PHE A 191 -16.35 -13.88 -0.30
N TYR A 192 -15.62 -14.48 -1.24
CA TYR A 192 -15.42 -13.89 -2.57
C TYR A 192 -16.70 -13.91 -3.42
N GLU A 193 -17.47 -15.00 -3.39
CA GLU A 193 -18.76 -15.08 -4.07
C GLU A 193 -19.71 -13.99 -3.58
N SER A 194 -19.74 -13.72 -2.26
CA SER A 194 -20.59 -12.66 -1.72
C SER A 194 -20.12 -11.25 -2.10
N LEU A 195 -18.80 -11.01 -2.19
CA LEU A 195 -18.28 -9.74 -2.69
C LEU A 195 -18.66 -9.53 -4.16
N MET A 196 -18.58 -10.58 -4.98
CA MET A 196 -18.98 -10.55 -6.39
C MET A 196 -20.48 -10.31 -6.55
N GLU A 197 -21.34 -11.08 -5.87
CA GLU A 197 -22.80 -10.89 -5.90
C GLU A 197 -23.22 -9.52 -5.35
N SER A 198 -22.55 -9.02 -4.32
CA SER A 198 -22.87 -7.70 -3.74
C SER A 198 -22.49 -6.53 -4.65
N SER A 199 -21.48 -6.71 -5.50
CA SER A 199 -21.05 -5.69 -6.45
C SER A 199 -22.14 -5.37 -7.49
N GLU A 200 -23.02 -6.35 -7.77
CA GLU A 200 -24.25 -6.18 -8.56
C GLU A 200 -25.38 -5.53 -7.75
N ALA A 201 -25.51 -5.84 -6.46
CA ALA A 201 -26.50 -5.21 -5.59
C ALA A 201 -26.24 -3.69 -5.35
N PHE A 202 -25.02 -3.22 -5.60
CA PHE A 202 -24.64 -1.80 -5.57
C PHE A 202 -24.82 -1.09 -6.95
N GLU A 203 -25.92 -1.36 -7.66
CA GLU A 203 -26.38 -0.52 -8.77
C GLU A 203 -26.86 0.85 -8.26
N GLY A 204 -25.93 1.82 -8.21
CA GLY A 204 -26.22 3.21 -7.81
C GLY A 204 -25.00 4.08 -7.51
N LEU A 205 -23.79 3.52 -7.49
CA LEU A 205 -22.54 4.27 -7.32
C LEU A 205 -21.88 4.58 -8.69
N PRO A 206 -21.19 5.73 -8.82
CA PRO A 206 -20.60 6.14 -10.10
C PRO A 206 -19.37 5.29 -10.50
N ALA A 207 -19.37 4.80 -11.75
CA ALA A 207 -18.30 4.15 -12.53
C ALA A 207 -17.66 2.84 -11.99
N ALA A 208 -17.53 1.87 -12.90
CA ALA A 208 -16.96 0.54 -12.68
C ALA A 208 -15.50 0.53 -12.17
N SER A 209 -14.73 1.60 -12.37
CA SER A 209 -13.33 1.69 -11.96
C SER A 209 -13.10 1.76 -10.44
N GLU A 210 -14.10 2.15 -9.64
CA GLU A 210 -14.00 2.10 -8.17
C GLU A 210 -14.41 0.74 -7.60
N LYS A 211 -15.17 -0.08 -8.35
CA LYS A 211 -15.63 -1.41 -7.91
C LYS A 211 -14.51 -2.44 -7.88
N SER A 212 -13.67 -2.45 -8.92
CA SER A 212 -12.53 -3.36 -9.03
C SER A 212 -11.50 -3.12 -7.91
N LEU A 213 -11.14 -1.85 -7.64
CA LEU A 213 -10.21 -1.50 -6.55
C LEU A 213 -10.70 -1.96 -5.16
N LEU A 214 -12.00 -1.96 -4.93
CA LEU A 214 -12.58 -2.36 -3.64
C LEU A 214 -12.48 -3.86 -3.38
N VAL A 215 -12.55 -4.70 -4.43
CA VAL A 215 -12.42 -6.16 -4.30
C VAL A 215 -10.94 -6.58 -4.28
N HIS A 216 -10.07 -5.90 -5.03
CA HIS A 216 -8.63 -6.18 -5.05
C HIS A 216 -7.93 -5.88 -3.70
N ASP A 217 -8.49 -5.01 -2.87
CA ASP A 217 -7.94 -4.64 -1.56
C ASP A 217 -8.49 -5.48 -0.39
N LEU A 218 -9.49 -6.34 -0.64
CA LEU A 218 -10.10 -7.20 0.38
C LEU A 218 -9.40 -8.55 0.41
N ASP A 219 -8.41 -8.66 1.28
CA ASP A 219 -7.72 -9.91 1.59
C ASP A 219 -8.56 -10.72 2.59
N PHE A 220 -8.97 -11.93 2.23
CA PHE A 220 -9.64 -12.86 3.14
C PHE A 220 -8.85 -13.03 4.45
N ALA A 221 -7.51 -13.07 4.36
CA ALA A 221 -6.63 -13.20 5.52
C ALA A 221 -6.63 -11.95 6.42
N ALA A 222 -7.14 -10.81 5.94
CA ALA A 222 -7.33 -9.62 6.77
C ALA A 222 -8.64 -9.67 7.58
N PHE A 223 -9.57 -10.55 7.21
CA PHE A 223 -10.85 -10.73 7.88
C PHE A 223 -10.81 -11.93 8.84
N ASP A 224 -10.17 -13.02 8.41
CA ASP A 224 -9.93 -14.23 9.21
C ASP A 224 -8.90 -13.95 10.33
N SER A 225 -9.40 -13.40 11.44
CA SER A 225 -8.56 -12.83 12.51
C SER A 225 -7.87 -13.89 13.38
N ASN A 226 -8.26 -15.15 13.26
CA ASN A 226 -7.67 -16.26 13.98
C ASN A 226 -6.92 -17.25 13.07
N ALA A 227 -6.94 -17.03 11.75
CA ALA A 227 -6.35 -17.86 10.70
C ALA A 227 -6.89 -19.30 10.69
N ASP A 228 -8.16 -19.50 11.01
CA ASP A 228 -8.82 -20.80 11.00
C ASP A 228 -9.41 -21.18 9.63
N GLY A 229 -9.25 -20.29 8.64
CA GLY A 229 -9.74 -20.47 7.28
C GLY A 229 -11.21 -20.08 7.10
N ARG A 230 -11.82 -19.45 8.10
CA ARG A 230 -13.23 -19.07 8.13
C ARG A 230 -13.36 -17.66 8.73
N ILE A 231 -14.39 -16.93 8.32
CA ILE A 231 -14.71 -15.62 8.91
C ILE A 231 -15.99 -15.77 9.72
N THR A 232 -15.89 -15.60 11.03
CA THR A 232 -17.05 -15.54 11.93
C THR A 232 -17.82 -14.21 11.77
N PRO A 233 -19.09 -14.13 12.23
CA PRO A 233 -19.81 -12.86 12.29
C PRO A 233 -19.05 -11.78 13.07
N SER A 234 -18.35 -12.17 14.14
CA SER A 234 -17.56 -11.24 14.96
C SER A 234 -16.32 -10.71 14.22
N GLU A 235 -15.67 -11.55 13.41
CA GLU A 235 -14.53 -11.16 12.57
C GLU A 235 -14.97 -10.27 11.41
N TRP A 236 -16.11 -10.59 10.81
CA TRP A 236 -16.76 -9.78 9.76
C TRP A 236 -17.14 -8.38 10.27
N GLU A 237 -17.86 -8.31 11.40
CA GLU A 237 -18.24 -7.05 12.05
C GLU A 237 -17.02 -6.22 12.40
N SER A 238 -15.97 -6.89 12.91
CA SER A 238 -14.71 -6.25 13.19
C SER A 238 -14.11 -5.69 11.91
N ALA A 239 -13.87 -6.48 10.87
CA ALA A 239 -13.11 -6.02 9.71
C ALA A 239 -13.75 -4.86 8.92
N LEU A 240 -15.09 -4.73 8.90
CA LEU A 240 -15.78 -3.72 8.09
C LEU A 240 -16.21 -2.46 8.85
N PHE A 241 -16.51 -2.56 10.14
CA PHE A 241 -17.14 -1.47 10.86
C PHE A 241 -16.48 -1.24 12.22
N HIS A 242 -15.66 -0.19 12.28
CA HIS A 242 -15.06 0.27 13.52
C HIS A 242 -15.58 1.67 13.87
N ASP A 243 -16.35 1.78 14.95
CA ASP A 243 -16.71 3.07 15.57
C ASP A 243 -15.54 3.67 16.39
N ALA A 244 -14.45 2.91 16.59
CA ALA A 244 -13.26 3.35 17.33
C ALA A 244 -11.96 2.88 16.64
N PRO A 245 -10.88 3.68 16.67
CA PRO A 245 -9.59 3.31 16.05
C PRO A 245 -9.10 1.96 16.60
N GLN A 246 -8.80 1.03 15.69
CA GLN A 246 -8.30 -0.28 16.05
C GLN A 246 -6.98 -0.20 16.79
N ARG A 247 -6.92 -0.91 17.93
CA ARG A 247 -5.65 -1.39 18.48
C ARG A 247 -5.36 -2.72 17.79
N PRO A 248 -4.30 -2.84 16.99
CA PRO A 248 -4.03 -4.09 16.30
C PRO A 248 -3.78 -5.24 17.30
N GLN A 249 -4.35 -6.41 17.01
CA GLN A 249 -4.08 -7.66 17.74
C GLN A 249 -3.02 -8.53 17.03
N TYR A 250 -2.34 -8.02 16.00
CA TYR A 250 -1.46 -8.81 15.16
C TYR A 250 0.01 -8.40 15.21
N ALA A 251 0.81 -9.28 15.80
CA ALA A 251 2.25 -9.36 15.56
C ALA A 251 2.56 -10.79 15.07
N ASP A 252 2.97 -10.90 13.80
CA ASP A 252 3.81 -11.98 13.30
C ASP A 252 3.29 -13.44 13.43
N GLY A 253 2.12 -13.76 12.85
CA GLY A 253 1.77 -15.13 12.47
C GLY A 253 1.66 -16.18 13.59
N ALA A 254 1.51 -15.77 14.85
CA ALA A 254 1.10 -16.63 15.96
C ALA A 254 0.01 -15.90 16.75
N PRO A 255 -1.05 -16.60 17.22
CA PRO A 255 -2.12 -15.96 17.97
C PRO A 255 -1.50 -15.24 19.17
N ALA A 256 -1.73 -13.94 19.25
CA ALA A 256 -1.35 -13.15 20.41
C ALA A 256 -2.09 -13.75 21.62
N ALA A 257 -1.36 -14.48 22.46
CA ALA A 257 -1.82 -14.70 23.82
C ALA A 257 -2.18 -13.33 24.39
N GLU A 258 -3.40 -13.19 24.92
CA GLU A 258 -3.88 -11.96 25.55
C GLU A 258 -2.75 -11.34 26.40
N GLY A 259 -2.15 -10.25 25.90
CA GLY A 259 -1.12 -9.51 26.64
C GLY A 259 0.22 -9.22 25.96
N ALA A 260 0.44 -9.50 24.67
CA ALA A 260 1.69 -9.09 24.01
C ALA A 260 1.46 -8.53 22.60
N SER A 261 1.25 -7.21 22.50
CA SER A 261 1.88 -6.51 21.39
C SER A 261 3.39 -6.80 21.51
N VAL A 262 4.01 -7.33 20.47
CA VAL A 262 5.46 -7.20 20.33
C VAL A 262 5.70 -5.74 19.93
N ALA A 263 5.33 -4.81 20.81
CA ALA A 263 6.02 -3.54 20.86
C ALA A 263 7.49 -3.94 20.98
N LEU A 264 8.26 -3.74 19.90
CA LEU A 264 9.72 -3.86 19.98
C LEU A 264 10.12 -3.05 21.22
N PRO A 265 10.58 -3.71 22.30
CA PRO A 265 10.55 -3.10 23.62
C PRO A 265 11.38 -1.82 23.61
N GLY A 266 10.69 -0.68 23.69
CA GLY A 266 11.28 0.63 23.93
C GLY A 266 11.95 1.33 22.75
N ARG A 267 11.65 1.00 21.47
CA ARG A 267 12.00 1.94 20.41
C ARG A 267 10.97 3.06 20.36
N ASN A 268 11.41 4.25 20.75
CA ASN A 268 10.70 5.48 20.40
C ASN A 268 11.04 5.79 18.94
N MET A 269 10.04 6.01 18.10
CA MET A 269 10.24 6.53 16.74
C MET A 269 11.19 7.74 16.77
N ALA A 270 12.22 7.69 15.91
CA ALA A 270 13.22 8.75 15.86
C ALA A 270 12.70 9.92 15.02
N ILE A 271 12.21 10.96 15.69
CA ILE A 271 11.90 12.23 15.05
C ILE A 271 13.20 12.94 14.67
N ASP A 272 13.46 13.06 13.37
CA ASP A 272 14.67 13.68 12.82
C ASP A 272 14.47 15.19 12.52
N GLY A 273 13.23 15.68 12.58
CA GLY A 273 12.94 17.09 12.34
C GLY A 273 11.46 17.47 12.39
N THR A 274 11.21 18.76 12.17
CA THR A 274 9.87 19.32 12.06
C THR A 274 9.78 20.23 10.84
N VAL A 275 8.67 20.16 10.12
CA VAL A 275 8.36 21.03 8.98
C VAL A 275 7.05 21.74 9.28
N LYS A 276 6.98 23.04 9.02
CA LYS A 276 5.74 23.80 9.13
C LYS A 276 5.18 24.09 7.75
N ASN A 277 3.87 23.95 7.59
CA ASN A 277 3.20 24.45 6.40
C ASN A 277 3.06 25.99 6.47
N PRO A 278 2.64 26.64 5.36
CA PRO A 278 2.40 28.09 5.35
C PRO A 278 1.34 28.56 6.37
N ASP A 279 0.39 27.69 6.71
CA ASP A 279 -0.64 27.94 7.72
C ASP A 279 -0.16 27.73 9.16
N GLY A 280 1.10 27.33 9.36
CA GLY A 280 1.68 27.10 10.69
C GLY A 280 1.50 25.69 11.27
N ALA A 281 0.76 24.81 10.59
CA ALA A 281 0.62 23.40 10.96
C ALA A 281 1.99 22.70 11.01
N VAL A 282 2.19 21.86 12.02
CA VAL A 282 3.45 21.18 12.31
C VAL A 282 3.38 19.72 11.88
N PHE A 283 4.36 19.34 11.07
CA PHE A 283 4.59 17.97 10.61
C PHE A 283 5.93 17.50 11.15
N TYR A 284 6.01 16.25 11.58
CA TYR A 284 7.21 15.67 12.15
C TYR A 284 7.82 14.72 11.13
N THR A 285 9.10 14.89 10.81
CA THR A 285 9.80 13.93 9.96
C THR A 285 10.34 12.81 10.85
N ALA A 286 10.34 11.59 10.30
CA ALA A 286 10.92 10.41 10.93
C ALA A 286 11.68 9.58 9.89
N THR A 287 12.76 8.91 10.31
CA THR A 287 13.56 8.06 9.42
C THR A 287 13.07 6.63 9.31
N ASP A 288 12.31 6.19 10.30
CA ASP A 288 12.02 4.79 10.57
C ASP A 288 10.65 4.60 11.24
N ALA A 289 9.69 5.48 10.93
CA ALA A 289 8.36 5.44 11.53
C ALA A 289 7.63 4.15 11.15
N THR A 290 7.11 3.46 12.16
CA THR A 290 6.02 2.49 11.99
C THR A 290 4.67 3.19 12.19
N TYR A 291 3.58 2.53 11.79
CA TYR A 291 2.23 3.07 11.96
C TYR A 291 1.90 3.26 13.44
N THR A 292 2.16 2.22 14.24
CA THR A 292 1.86 2.18 15.68
C THR A 292 2.67 3.22 16.45
N GLU A 293 3.96 3.36 16.20
CA GLU A 293 4.77 4.39 16.85
C GLU A 293 4.33 5.81 16.47
N ALA A 294 3.93 6.04 15.20
CA ALA A 294 3.40 7.33 14.76
C ALA A 294 2.07 7.67 15.45
N ALA A 295 1.17 6.68 15.58
CA ALA A 295 -0.09 6.83 16.29
C ALA A 295 0.11 7.12 17.78
N GLU A 296 0.97 6.37 18.46
CA GLU A 296 1.34 6.60 19.86
C GLU A 296 2.00 7.97 20.05
N TYR A 297 2.84 8.40 19.10
CA TYR A 297 3.48 9.71 19.13
C TYR A 297 2.48 10.86 19.07
N CYS A 298 1.42 10.74 18.27
CA CYS A 298 0.32 11.71 18.26
C CYS A 298 -0.53 11.60 19.53
N HIS A 299 -0.80 10.39 20.00
CA HIS A 299 -1.58 10.17 21.22
C HIS A 299 -0.92 10.82 22.46
N MET A 300 0.40 10.74 22.60
CA MET A 300 1.16 11.43 23.67
C MET A 300 1.05 12.97 23.62
N ARG A 301 0.44 13.53 22.58
CA ARG A 301 0.21 14.98 22.39
C ARG A 301 -1.27 15.33 22.40
N ASP A 302 -2.11 14.46 22.96
CA ASP A 302 -3.56 14.62 22.99
C ASP A 302 -4.16 14.82 21.58
N ALA A 303 -3.61 14.10 20.60
CA ALA A 303 -3.99 14.17 19.20
C ALA A 303 -4.06 12.78 18.55
N ALA A 304 -4.61 12.70 17.34
CA ALA A 304 -4.63 11.49 16.52
C ALA A 304 -3.77 11.69 15.28
N LEU A 305 -3.52 10.60 14.52
CA LEU A 305 -3.04 10.74 13.15
C LEU A 305 -4.03 11.57 12.33
N CYS A 306 -3.53 12.32 11.36
CA CYS A 306 -4.41 13.05 10.44
C CYS A 306 -5.15 12.10 9.50
N PRO A 307 -6.42 12.37 9.16
CA PRO A 307 -7.14 11.59 8.16
C PRO A 307 -6.54 11.83 6.77
N ALA A 308 -6.78 10.92 5.82
CA ALA A 308 -6.22 11.01 4.48
C ALA A 308 -6.64 12.31 3.77
N GLU A 309 -7.87 12.74 4.00
CA GLU A 309 -8.48 13.95 3.43
C GLU A 309 -7.81 15.23 3.94
N ALA A 310 -7.25 15.22 5.16
CA ALA A 310 -6.50 16.36 5.68
C ALA A 310 -5.11 16.49 5.06
N LEU A 311 -4.50 15.37 4.64
CA LEU A 311 -3.19 15.35 4.00
C LEU A 311 -3.29 15.53 2.47
N CYS A 312 -4.36 15.00 1.91
CA CYS A 312 -4.67 14.90 0.50
C CYS A 312 -6.14 15.28 0.26
N PRO A 313 -6.48 16.57 0.39
CA PRO A 313 -7.86 17.00 0.17
C PRO A 313 -8.31 16.68 -1.26
N PRO A 314 -9.56 16.23 -1.44
CA PRO A 314 -10.09 15.93 -2.77
C PRO A 314 -10.04 17.18 -3.64
N GLN A 315 -9.67 17.01 -4.91
CA GLN A 315 -9.66 18.11 -5.88
C GLN A 315 -11.11 18.49 -6.19
N ASP A 316 -11.59 19.59 -5.61
CA ASP A 316 -12.80 20.22 -6.11
C ASP A 316 -12.47 20.89 -7.45
N SER A 317 -13.32 20.64 -8.45
CA SER A 317 -13.11 20.95 -9.88
C SER A 317 -12.98 22.44 -10.24
N HIS A 318 -13.01 23.35 -9.25
CA HIS A 318 -13.07 24.80 -9.49
C HIS A 318 -12.18 25.67 -8.58
N GLY A 319 -11.37 25.10 -7.69
CA GLY A 319 -10.44 25.87 -6.85
C GLY A 319 -9.00 25.93 -7.41
N PRO A 320 -8.22 27.00 -7.16
CA PRO A 320 -6.76 26.93 -7.32
C PRO A 320 -6.25 25.76 -6.47
N ARG A 321 -5.27 25.00 -6.96
CA ARG A 321 -4.68 23.81 -6.30
C ARG A 321 -4.34 24.10 -4.82
N PHE A 322 -5.30 23.95 -3.91
CA PHE A 322 -5.02 23.90 -2.49
C PHE A 322 -4.41 22.52 -2.30
N GLY A 323 -3.09 22.46 -2.19
CA GLY A 323 -2.50 22.66 -0.88
C GLY A 323 -2.23 21.33 -0.18
N GLY A 324 -2.49 20.19 -0.83
CA GLY A 324 -1.97 18.91 -0.39
C GLY A 324 -0.49 19.02 -0.04
N VAL A 325 -0.06 18.23 0.96
CA VAL A 325 1.25 18.35 1.62
C VAL A 325 2.41 18.49 0.61
N HIS A 326 2.34 17.84 -0.57
CA HIS A 326 3.32 17.98 -1.66
C HIS A 326 3.57 19.40 -2.17
N THR A 327 2.59 20.31 -2.11
CA THR A 327 2.68 21.63 -2.75
C THR A 327 3.66 22.54 -2.02
N TRP A 328 3.71 22.47 -0.69
CA TRP A 328 4.50 23.36 0.16
C TRP A 328 5.69 22.66 0.82
N LEU A 329 5.75 21.32 0.87
CA LEU A 329 6.90 20.60 1.42
C LEU A 329 8.22 21.05 0.76
N PRO A 330 9.36 21.13 1.45
CA PRO A 330 10.65 21.30 0.79
C PRO A 330 10.92 20.20 -0.26
N LYS A 331 11.53 20.52 -1.41
CA LYS A 331 11.78 19.55 -2.51
C LYS A 331 12.48 18.26 -2.05
N GLY A 332 13.40 18.35 -1.09
CA GLY A 332 14.09 17.19 -0.51
C GLY A 332 13.19 16.25 0.32
N LEU A 333 11.95 16.65 0.59
CA LEU A 333 10.96 15.86 1.32
C LEU A 333 9.79 15.41 0.43
N ARG A 334 9.65 15.92 -0.80
CA ARG A 334 8.50 15.68 -1.71
C ARG A 334 8.49 14.31 -2.41
N GLY A 335 9.43 13.40 -2.10
CA GLY A 335 9.60 12.11 -2.78
C GLY A 335 8.93 10.95 -2.03
N ASP A 336 9.75 9.96 -1.67
CA ASP A 336 9.36 8.65 -1.10
C ASP A 336 8.88 8.70 0.35
N ARG A 337 8.36 9.85 0.80
CA ARG A 337 7.83 9.98 2.15
C ARG A 337 6.36 9.60 2.18
N TRP A 338 6.07 8.78 3.18
CA TRP A 338 4.75 8.27 3.46
C TRP A 338 4.25 8.87 4.76
N ALA A 339 2.95 9.17 4.84
CA ALA A 339 2.32 9.61 6.06
C ALA A 339 1.28 8.59 6.50
N PRO A 340 1.34 8.08 7.74
CA PRO A 340 0.31 7.20 8.25
C PRO A 340 -0.97 8.03 8.51
N VAL A 341 -2.12 7.47 8.17
CA VAL A 341 -3.41 8.18 8.28
C VAL A 341 -4.32 7.55 9.33
N SER A 342 -5.21 8.34 9.94
CA SER A 342 -6.20 7.83 10.89
C SER A 342 -7.45 7.24 10.27
N SER A 343 -7.71 7.50 8.97
CA SER A 343 -8.93 7.04 8.32
C SER A 343 -9.05 5.52 8.31
N ARG A 344 -7.92 4.79 8.25
CA ARG A 344 -7.84 3.33 8.40
C ARG A 344 -6.52 2.91 9.04
N ALA A 345 -6.55 1.84 9.84
CA ALA A 345 -5.35 1.28 10.44
C ALA A 345 -4.38 0.75 9.36
N HIS A 346 -3.08 1.00 9.56
CA HIS A 346 -1.99 0.58 8.65
C HIS A 346 -2.04 1.20 7.25
N LEU A 347 -2.90 2.19 7.05
CA LEU A 347 -2.99 2.91 5.79
C LEU A 347 -1.96 4.04 5.78
N TRP A 348 -1.26 4.15 4.66
CA TRP A 348 -0.28 5.18 4.41
C TRP A 348 -0.65 5.93 3.14
N VAL A 349 -0.43 7.24 3.14
CA VAL A 349 -0.55 8.08 1.96
C VAL A 349 0.82 8.54 1.49
N GLN A 350 1.11 8.34 0.21
CA GLN A 350 2.32 8.87 -0.42
C GLN A 350 2.11 10.36 -0.62
N LEU A 351 2.98 11.17 -0.02
CA LEU A 351 2.77 12.62 -0.06
C LEU A 351 2.87 13.19 -1.47
N ALA A 352 3.69 12.59 -2.33
CA ALA A 352 3.99 13.07 -3.68
C ALA A 352 2.79 13.06 -4.64
N ASN A 353 1.97 12.01 -4.58
CA ASN A 353 0.88 11.74 -5.53
C ASN A 353 -0.45 11.40 -4.83
N CYS A 354 -0.49 11.44 -3.50
CA CYS A 354 -1.65 11.02 -2.71
C CYS A 354 -2.09 9.57 -2.93
N GLY A 355 -1.18 8.71 -3.41
CA GLY A 355 -1.45 7.27 -3.54
C GLY A 355 -1.59 6.62 -2.16
N LEU A 356 -2.60 5.76 -2.01
CA LEU A 356 -2.83 4.98 -0.81
C LEU A 356 -2.16 3.62 -0.92
N THR A 357 -1.69 3.09 0.21
CA THR A 357 -1.11 1.76 0.30
C THR A 357 -1.19 1.26 1.74
N ARG A 358 -1.20 -0.05 1.92
CA ARG A 358 -1.18 -0.69 3.23
C ARG A 358 0.19 -1.31 3.48
N TRP A 359 0.79 -1.05 4.63
CA TRP A 359 2.09 -1.62 4.98
C TRP A 359 2.01 -2.38 6.30
N PRO A 360 2.75 -3.50 6.43
CA PRO A 360 2.88 -4.21 7.70
C PRO A 360 3.41 -3.28 8.80
N GLU A 361 2.91 -3.43 10.03
CA GLU A 361 3.32 -2.61 11.18
C GLU A 361 4.83 -2.59 11.42
N SER A 362 5.50 -3.71 11.16
CA SER A 362 6.91 -3.90 11.46
C SER A 362 7.86 -3.27 10.43
N LYS A 363 7.35 -2.73 9.31
CA LYS A 363 8.19 -2.11 8.29
C LYS A 363 8.40 -0.62 8.60
N PRO A 364 9.64 -0.20 8.92
CA PRO A 364 9.94 1.20 9.17
C PRO A 364 10.00 2.00 7.87
N HIS A 365 9.57 3.25 7.94
CA HIS A 365 9.49 4.15 6.79
C HIS A 365 10.15 5.50 7.02
N LEU A 366 10.59 6.09 5.92
CA LEU A 366 10.79 7.53 5.84
C LEU A 366 9.42 8.23 5.96
N GLY A 367 9.02 8.45 7.20
CA GLY A 367 7.71 8.96 7.55
C GLY A 367 7.64 10.47 7.56
N LEU A 368 6.46 11.00 7.27
CA LEU A 368 6.02 12.30 7.75
C LEU A 368 4.80 12.08 8.64
N VAL A 369 4.96 12.29 9.94
CA VAL A 369 3.89 12.14 10.91
C VAL A 369 3.16 13.46 11.06
N ALA A 370 1.87 13.45 10.73
CA ALA A 370 0.97 14.57 10.92
C ALA A 370 -0.01 14.22 12.03
N CYS A 371 0.01 15.02 13.10
CA CYS A 371 -0.95 14.87 14.19
C CYS A 371 -2.06 15.90 14.01
N CYS A 372 -3.31 15.46 14.10
CA CYS A 372 -4.50 16.28 14.00
C CYS A 372 -5.28 16.25 15.31
N ASP A 373 -5.96 17.35 15.61
CA ASP A 373 -6.91 17.41 16.71
C ASP A 373 -8.19 16.60 16.42
N ALA A 374 -9.14 16.61 17.35
CA ALA A 374 -10.40 15.89 17.22
C ALA A 374 -11.28 16.35 16.04
N GLU A 375 -11.02 17.55 15.49
CA GLU A 375 -11.72 18.09 14.31
C GLU A 375 -11.00 17.69 13.01
N GLY A 376 -9.91 16.91 13.08
CA GLY A 376 -9.11 16.54 11.92
C GLY A 376 -8.21 17.67 11.42
N VAL A 377 -7.96 18.70 12.24
CA VAL A 377 -7.12 19.84 11.87
C VAL A 377 -5.69 19.60 12.34
N PRO A 378 -4.68 19.73 11.46
CA PRO A 378 -3.28 19.57 11.85
C PRO A 378 -2.87 20.49 13.01
N ILE A 379 -2.18 19.94 14.02
CA ILE A 379 -1.69 20.69 15.18
C ILE A 379 -0.83 21.88 14.71
N GLY A 380 -1.02 23.04 15.35
CA GLY A 380 -0.26 24.26 15.07
C GLY A 380 -0.93 25.18 14.06
N THR A 381 -2.02 24.74 13.44
CA THR A 381 -2.89 25.62 12.65
C THR A 381 -3.55 26.64 13.59
N PRO A 382 -3.39 27.96 13.36
CA PRO A 382 -4.02 28.98 14.18
C PRO A 382 -5.54 28.90 14.02
N LYS A 383 -6.26 28.78 15.15
CA LYS A 383 -7.73 28.79 15.15
C LYS A 383 -8.20 30.18 14.75
N LYS A 384 -8.83 30.31 13.57
CA LYS A 384 -9.32 31.59 13.01
C LYS A 384 -10.15 32.43 14.00
N ASN A 385 -10.79 31.78 14.98
CA ASN A 385 -11.65 32.43 15.96
C ASN A 385 -10.89 33.11 17.11
N GLU A 386 -9.62 32.78 17.35
CA GLU A 386 -8.81 33.44 18.40
C GLU A 386 -8.16 34.73 17.89
N THR A 387 -7.83 34.80 16.59
CA THR A 387 -7.16 35.97 16.01
C THR A 387 -8.07 37.20 15.95
N ALA A 388 -9.37 37.01 15.75
CA ALA A 388 -10.35 38.11 15.74
C ALA A 388 -10.51 38.79 17.11
N ALA A 389 -10.26 38.06 18.21
CA ALA A 389 -10.31 38.63 19.56
C ALA A 389 -9.03 39.40 19.94
N ALA A 390 -7.89 39.05 19.34
CA ALA A 390 -6.60 39.68 19.60
C ALA A 390 -6.39 40.99 18.82
N GLU A 391 -7.07 41.20 17.69
CA GLU A 391 -7.00 42.46 16.93
C GLU A 391 -8.05 43.50 17.35
N ALA A 392 -9.03 43.10 18.18
CA ALA A 392 -10.12 43.96 18.63
C ALA A 392 -9.91 44.58 20.03
N GLY A 393 -8.79 44.31 20.69
CA GLY A 393 -8.40 44.88 22.00
C GLY A 393 -7.02 45.50 21.94
#